data_AF-A0A517XMJ4-F1
#
_entry.id   AF-A0A517XMJ4-F1
#
_cell.length_a   1.000
_cell.length_b   1.000
_cell.length_c   1.000
_cell.angle_alpha   90.00
_cell.angle_beta   90.00
_cell.angle_gamma   90.00
#
_symmetry.space_group_name_H-M   'P 1'
#
loop_
_entity.id
_entity.type
_entity.pdbx_description
1 polymer ?
#
loop_
_entity_poly.entity_id
_entity_poly.type
_entity_poly.pdbx_seq_one_letter_code
_entity_poly.pdbx_strand_id
1 'polypeptide(L)'
;MKNGVCPKCGCTVVIQGVRVLDHGHGNRTHDLSVAVDAKPDAWVFKGRVTGELWACVCGACGFTELYATNLDELVKAAAVVPPAEA
;
A
#
# COMPACT_ATOMS: atom_id res chain seq x y z
N MET A 1 6.29 -9.60 2.26
CA MET A 1 6.84 -10.58 3.22
C MET A 1 8.33 -10.52 3.11
N LYS A 2 9.03 -10.12 4.17
CA LYS A 2 10.49 -9.99 4.14
C LYS A 2 11.10 -11.37 3.85
N ASN A 3 11.98 -11.45 2.86
CA ASN A 3 12.70 -12.66 2.44
C ASN A 3 11.83 -13.84 1.96
N GLY A 4 10.59 -13.59 1.53
CA GLY A 4 9.70 -14.64 1.04
C GLY A 4 9.11 -15.53 2.15
N VAL A 5 9.16 -15.10 3.41
CA VAL A 5 8.62 -15.85 4.55
C VAL A 5 7.47 -15.08 5.20
N CYS A 6 6.37 -15.76 5.48
CA CYS A 6 5.25 -15.17 6.20
C CYS A 6 5.66 -14.84 7.65
N PRO A 7 5.58 -13.56 8.09
CA PRO A 7 5.98 -13.17 9.44
C PRO A 7 5.03 -13.71 10.52
N LYS A 8 3.81 -14.11 10.15
CA LYS A 8 2.79 -14.61 11.08
C LYS A 8 2.94 -16.11 11.38
N CYS A 9 3.24 -16.94 10.38
CA CYS A 9 3.26 -18.40 10.54
C CYS A 9 4.53 -19.10 10.05
N GLY A 10 5.50 -18.38 9.48
CA GLY A 10 6.76 -18.95 8.98
C GLY A 10 6.65 -19.69 7.64
N CYS A 11 5.48 -19.72 7.00
CA CYS A 11 5.32 -20.37 5.70
C CYS A 11 6.14 -19.66 4.59
N THR A 12 6.76 -20.44 3.71
CA THR A 12 7.54 -19.97 2.56
C THR A 12 6.75 -19.89 1.26
N VAL A 13 5.50 -20.36 1.25
CA VAL A 13 4.60 -20.24 0.10
C VAL A 13 3.92 -18.88 0.17
N VAL A 14 4.31 -17.99 -0.74
CA VAL A 14 3.85 -16.60 -0.82
C VAL A 14 3.41 -16.26 -2.23
N ILE A 15 2.19 -15.74 -2.37
CA ILE A 15 1.66 -15.22 -3.62
C ILE A 15 2.00 -13.72 -3.69
N GLN A 16 2.85 -13.33 -4.64
CA GLN A 16 3.31 -11.94 -4.81
C GLN A 16 2.54 -11.20 -5.89
N GLY A 17 2.59 -9.86 -5.87
CA GLY A 17 2.02 -9.01 -6.92
C GLY A 17 0.50 -9.09 -7.03
N VAL A 18 -0.18 -9.47 -5.94
CA VAL A 18 -1.64 -9.60 -5.94
C VAL A 18 -2.25 -8.21 -6.00
N ARG A 19 -3.12 -7.96 -6.99
CA ARG A 19 -3.91 -6.72 -7.07
C ARG A 19 -4.95 -6.70 -5.96
N VAL A 20 -5.08 -5.58 -5.27
CA VAL A 20 -6.12 -5.37 -4.26
C VAL A 20 -7.20 -4.53 -4.92
N LEU A 21 -8.39 -5.09 -5.02
CA LEU A 21 -9.46 -4.48 -5.80
C LEU A 21 -10.45 -3.74 -4.89
N ASP A 22 -10.79 -2.52 -5.26
CA ASP A 22 -11.89 -1.74 -4.69
C ASP A 22 -13.06 -1.68 -5.69
N HIS A 23 -14.29 -1.55 -5.17
CA HIS A 23 -15.51 -1.50 -5.96
C HIS A 23 -16.16 -0.12 -5.86
N GLY A 24 -16.09 0.63 -6.96
CA GLY A 24 -16.71 1.94 -7.09
C GLY A 24 -18.17 1.90 -7.54
N HIS A 25 -18.72 3.08 -7.82
CA HIS A 25 -20.11 3.23 -8.28
C HIS A 25 -20.38 2.39 -9.53
N GLY A 26 -21.49 1.64 -9.51
CA GLY A 26 -21.88 0.79 -10.63
C GLY A 26 -21.08 -0.51 -10.72
N ASN A 27 -20.50 -0.96 -9.60
CA ASN A 27 -19.70 -2.19 -9.51
C ASN A 27 -18.46 -2.17 -10.42
N ARG A 28 -17.90 -0.97 -10.68
CA ARG A 28 -16.64 -0.84 -11.40
C ARG A 28 -15.49 -1.19 -10.47
N THR A 29 -14.60 -2.04 -10.96
CA THR A 29 -13.43 -2.48 -10.22
C THR A 29 -12.24 -1.59 -10.53
N HIS A 30 -11.55 -1.15 -9.49
CA HIS A 30 -10.32 -0.35 -9.55
C HIS A 30 -9.28 -0.90 -8.57
N ASP A 31 -8.02 -0.54 -8.72
CA ASP A 31 -7.01 -0.88 -7.71
C ASP A 31 -7.23 -0.01 -6.46
N LEU A 32 -7.27 -0.66 -5.30
CA LEU A 32 -7.36 0.01 -4.01
C LEU A 32 -6.13 0.90 -3.84
N SER A 33 -6.33 2.13 -3.39
CA SER A 33 -5.27 3.12 -3.30
C SER A 33 -5.18 3.73 -1.91
N VAL A 34 -3.98 4.16 -1.52
CA VAL A 34 -3.75 5.05 -0.38
C VAL A 34 -3.63 6.50 -0.85
N ALA A 35 -3.98 7.43 0.03
CA ALA A 35 -3.88 8.86 -0.26
C ALA A 35 -3.27 9.61 0.93
N VAL A 36 -2.41 10.58 0.62
CA VAL A 36 -1.84 11.54 1.57
C VAL A 36 -2.17 12.94 1.08
N ASP A 37 -2.78 13.75 1.94
CA ASP A 37 -3.03 15.16 1.66
C ASP A 37 -1.86 15.98 2.23
N ALA A 38 -1.03 16.57 1.35
CA ALA A 38 0.17 17.31 1.75
C ALA A 38 -0.13 18.56 2.61
N LYS A 39 -1.33 19.13 2.48
CA LYS A 39 -1.84 20.24 3.29
C LYS A 39 -3.25 19.92 3.77
N PRO A 40 -3.41 19.11 4.84
CA PRO A 40 -4.72 18.62 5.25
C PRO A 40 -5.68 19.76 5.66
N ASP A 41 -5.14 20.86 6.19
CA ASP A 41 -5.87 22.04 6.69
C ASP A 41 -6.18 23.09 5.61
N ALA A 42 -5.70 22.91 4.37
CA ALA A 42 -5.99 23.84 3.28
C ALA A 42 -7.44 23.68 2.79
N TRP A 43 -8.12 24.81 2.57
CA TRP A 43 -9.51 24.83 2.09
C TRP A 43 -9.61 24.56 0.57
N VAL A 44 -8.56 24.87 -0.19
CA VAL A 44 -8.47 24.61 -1.65
C VAL A 44 -7.06 24.09 -1.97
N PHE A 45 -6.96 23.10 -2.89
CA PHE A 45 -5.70 22.47 -3.33
C PHE A 45 -4.87 21.82 -2.20
N LYS A 46 -5.42 20.77 -1.57
CA LYS A 46 -4.73 19.98 -0.52
C LYS A 46 -3.47 19.25 -0.98
N GLY A 47 -3.20 19.22 -2.29
CA GLY A 47 -2.03 18.54 -2.87
C GLY A 47 -2.06 17.03 -2.60
N ARG A 48 -3.19 16.38 -2.91
CA ARG A 48 -3.37 14.95 -2.69
C ARG A 48 -2.41 14.15 -3.56
N VAL A 49 -1.62 13.30 -2.92
CA VAL A 49 -0.78 12.30 -3.57
C VAL A 49 -1.35 10.92 -3.29
N THR A 50 -1.39 10.08 -4.31
CA THR A 50 -1.93 8.71 -4.21
C THR A 50 -0.93 7.67 -4.67
N GLY A 51 -1.11 6.45 -4.19
CA GLY A 51 -0.42 5.25 -4.66
C GLY A 51 -1.37 4.04 -4.60
N GLU A 52 -1.36 3.22 -5.64
CA GLU A 52 -2.11 1.97 -5.71
C GLU A 52 -1.49 0.93 -4.78
N LEU A 53 -2.30 0.03 -4.24
CA LEU A 53 -1.87 -1.05 -3.36
C LEU A 53 -1.73 -2.37 -4.14
N TRP A 54 -0.62 -3.04 -3.90
CA TRP A 54 -0.44 -4.45 -4.24
C TRP A 54 -0.10 -5.25 -2.99
N ALA A 55 -0.31 -6.57 -3.04
CA ALA A 55 -0.21 -7.42 -1.87
C ALA A 55 0.72 -8.62 -2.06
N CYS A 56 1.31 -9.05 -0.95
CA CYS A 56 1.82 -10.40 -0.74
C CYS A 56 0.85 -11.18 0.16
N VAL A 57 0.39 -12.35 -0.29
CA VAL A 57 -0.56 -13.19 0.47
C VAL A 57 0.09 -14.51 0.86
N CYS A 58 -0.03 -14.90 2.13
CA CYS A 58 0.48 -16.18 2.63
C CYS A 58 -0.40 -17.31 2.11
N GLY A 59 0.20 -18.31 1.46
CA GLY A 59 -0.51 -19.49 0.98
C GLY A 59 -1.05 -20.42 2.07
N ALA A 60 -0.61 -20.26 3.32
CA ALA A 60 -1.05 -21.11 4.44
C ALA A 60 -2.05 -20.41 5.37
N CYS A 61 -1.71 -19.23 5.90
CA CYS A 61 -2.52 -18.56 6.93
C CYS A 61 -3.29 -17.34 6.44
N GLY A 62 -3.19 -16.99 5.15
CA GLY A 62 -3.86 -15.85 4.55
C GLY A 62 -3.41 -14.48 5.06
N PHE A 63 -2.31 -14.39 5.81
CA PHE A 63 -1.73 -13.09 6.18
C PHE A 63 -1.39 -12.31 4.90
N THR A 64 -1.88 -11.08 4.85
CA THR A 64 -1.77 -10.19 3.68
C THR A 64 -0.96 -8.96 4.07
N GLU A 65 0.15 -8.77 3.40
CA GLU A 65 0.99 -7.57 3.53
C GLU A 65 0.77 -6.68 2.31
N LEU A 66 0.52 -5.40 2.56
CA LEU A 66 0.17 -4.41 1.54
C LEU A 66 1.34 -3.47 1.28
N TYR A 67 1.53 -3.10 0.02
CA TYR A 67 2.58 -2.20 -0.44
C TYR A 67 1.98 -1.14 -1.34
N ALA A 68 2.35 0.11 -1.12
CA ALA A 68 1.94 1.22 -1.96
C ALA A 68 2.93 1.42 -3.11
N THR A 69 2.41 1.74 -4.30
CA THR A 69 3.20 2.37 -5.36
C THR A 69 3.47 3.84 -5.01
N ASN A 70 4.34 4.50 -5.78
CA ASN A 70 4.62 5.94 -5.64
C ASN A 70 5.14 6.37 -4.25
N LEU A 71 5.95 5.51 -3.62
CA LEU A 71 6.43 5.69 -2.24
C LEU A 71 7.12 7.05 -2.01
N ASP A 72 8.00 7.47 -2.92
CA ASP A 72 8.76 8.72 -2.76
C ASP A 72 7.85 9.94 -2.64
N GLU A 73 6.81 10.02 -3.46
CA GLU A 73 5.87 11.13 -3.43
C GLU A 73 4.95 11.05 -2.21
N LEU A 74 4.54 9.85 -1.80
CA LEU A 74 3.76 9.65 -0.57
C LEU A 74 4.56 10.10 0.67
N VAL A 75 5.85 9.78 0.72
CA VAL A 75 6.77 10.18 1.81
C VAL A 75 6.97 11.69 1.83
N LYS A 76 7.23 12.31 0.66
CA LYS A 76 7.32 13.78 0.53
C LYS A 76 6.04 14.47 0.97
N ALA A 77 4.87 13.97 0.56
CA ALA A 77 3.58 14.53 0.93
C ALA A 77 3.29 14.39 2.42
N ALA A 78 3.71 13.28 3.05
CA ALA A 78 3.58 13.07 4.49
C ALA A 78 4.58 13.91 5.32
N ALA A 79 5.58 14.52 4.67
CA ALA A 79 6.73 15.16 5.33
C ALA A 79 7.42 14.25 6.36
N VAL A 80 7.38 12.93 6.12
CA VAL A 80 8.06 11.92 6.95
C VAL A 80 9.41 11.61 6.33
N VAL A 81 10.46 11.50 7.14
CA VAL A 81 11.75 10.96 6.67
C VAL A 81 11.83 9.52 7.16
N PRO A 82 11.84 8.50 6.26
CA PRO A 82 12.05 7.13 6.69
C PRO A 82 13.45 7.00 7.31
N PRO A 83 13.62 6.14 8.33
CA PRO A 83 14.95 5.87 8.85
C PRO A 83 15.85 5.38 7.71
N ALA A 84 17.10 5.86 7.69
CA ALA A 84 18.12 5.33 6.78
C ALA A 84 18.19 3.81 6.99
N GLU A 85 18.18 3.05 5.88
CA GLU A 85 18.05 1.60 5.85
C GLU A 85 18.95 0.91 6.90
N ALA A 86 18.36 -0.02 7.67
CA ALA A 86 19.03 -0.88 8.65
C ALA A 86 19.13 -2.33 8.15
#